data_AF-A0A5P9D7P6-F1
#
_entry.id   AF-A0A5P9D7P6-F1
#
_cell.length_a   1.000
_cell.length_b   1.000
_cell.length_c   1.000
_cell.angle_alpha   90.00
_cell.angle_beta   90.00
_cell.angle_gamma   90.00
#
_symmetry.space_group_name_H-M   'P 1'
#
loop_
_entity.id
_entity.type
_entity.pdbx_description
1 polymer ?
#
loop_
_entity_poly.entity_id
_entity_poly.type
_entity_poly.pdbx_seq_one_letter_code
_entity_poly.pdbx_strand_id
1 'polypeptide(L)'
;MSYFAFDPSADAFEALDDLNDSNINFKVIPAALGQSEQETRQFNIYEKGDLNSLFKLDSGATERYRHANDTPVEVIEFQTSTMQAVCKKYNLSPDYLLLDVQGAEMEIMEGGRSLLKSSIVGIRCEVNVAPLYRASPSFYELGQYLDDLGFSLRRLETPGKGELGFSMDGGPFSDVEKAGPPIWADAIFINRKNLLKKLAADKTSLPSLISFFSFCINNNCAFDAFNVIEDIQKADNTDFLNGPLPSGAESVLEAMMSHLEMLDGQQFQKTHQYAASYSERRAACARFLQGLSEKASRNPV
;
A
#
# COMPACT_ATOMS: atom_id res chain seq x y z
N MET A 1 -2.44 -16.43 2.95
CA MET A 1 -1.42 -15.43 2.54
C MET A 1 -0.22 -15.53 3.48
N SER A 2 0.92 -14.97 3.13
CA SER A 2 2.09 -14.94 4.01
C SER A 2 2.54 -13.50 4.20
N TYR A 3 2.86 -13.14 5.44
CA TYR A 3 3.21 -11.80 5.86
C TYR A 3 4.64 -11.83 6.42
N PHE A 4 5.46 -10.90 5.93
CA PHE A 4 6.84 -10.76 6.36
C PHE A 4 7.00 -9.34 6.91
N ALA A 5 7.12 -9.23 8.23
CA ALA A 5 7.38 -7.96 8.90
C ALA A 5 8.88 -7.77 9.08
N PHE A 6 9.37 -6.56 8.81
CA PHE A 6 10.78 -6.20 8.98
C PHE A 6 10.86 -5.10 10.02
N ASP A 7 11.57 -5.37 11.10
CA ASP A 7 11.86 -4.38 12.14
C ASP A 7 13.26 -4.66 12.71
N PRO A 8 14.13 -3.65 12.88
CA PRO A 8 15.43 -3.86 13.52
C PRO A 8 15.35 -4.02 15.04
N SER A 9 14.26 -3.59 15.69
CA SER A 9 14.07 -3.64 17.14
C SER A 9 13.69 -5.03 17.61
N ALA A 10 14.39 -5.56 18.62
CA ALA A 10 14.03 -6.81 19.28
C ALA A 10 12.66 -6.74 19.96
N ASP A 11 12.29 -5.59 20.51
CA ASP A 11 11.03 -5.40 21.24
C ASP A 11 9.81 -5.54 20.31
N ALA A 12 9.96 -5.17 19.04
CA ALA A 12 8.92 -5.36 18.04
C ALA A 12 8.61 -6.85 17.79
N PHE A 13 9.59 -7.76 17.98
CA PHE A 13 9.38 -9.19 17.82
C PHE A 13 8.46 -9.74 18.90
N GLU A 14 8.68 -9.34 20.15
CA GLU A 14 7.88 -9.81 21.28
C GLU A 14 6.42 -9.36 21.13
N ALA A 15 6.21 -8.08 20.80
CA ALA A 15 4.87 -7.53 20.60
C ALA A 15 4.12 -8.15 19.41
N LEU A 16 4.83 -8.54 18.36
CA LEU A 16 4.23 -9.12 17.15
C LEU A 16 4.00 -10.64 17.27
N ASP A 17 4.77 -11.35 18.10
CA ASP A 17 4.52 -12.78 18.39
C ASP A 17 3.24 -12.98 19.21
N ASP A 18 2.83 -11.98 20.00
CA ASP A 18 1.54 -11.99 20.70
C ASP A 18 0.33 -11.87 19.76
N LEU A 19 0.54 -11.41 18.52
CA LEU A 19 -0.49 -11.33 17.46
C LEU A 19 -0.57 -12.59 16.61
N ASN A 20 0.13 -13.66 17.00
CA ASN A 20 0.28 -14.88 16.22
C ASN A 20 -1.03 -15.67 16.17
N ASP A 21 -1.81 -15.43 15.11
CA ASP A 21 -2.95 -16.25 14.72
C ASP A 21 -2.44 -17.47 13.93
N SER A 22 -2.77 -18.67 14.38
CA SER A 22 -2.37 -19.92 13.74
C SER A 22 -2.86 -20.07 12.29
N ASN A 23 -3.83 -19.25 11.87
CA ASN A 23 -4.34 -19.19 10.50
C ASN A 23 -3.55 -18.22 9.60
N ILE A 24 -2.66 -17.41 10.17
CA ILE A 24 -1.86 -16.40 9.45
C ILE A 24 -0.40 -16.85 9.43
N ASN A 25 0.14 -17.12 8.25
CA ASN A 25 1.58 -17.34 8.11
C ASN A 25 2.32 -16.00 8.22
N PHE A 26 2.63 -15.59 9.44
CA PHE A 26 3.31 -14.34 9.77
C PHE A 26 4.73 -14.62 10.26
N LYS A 27 5.70 -13.85 9.76
CA LYS A 27 7.10 -13.98 10.14
C LYS A 27 7.74 -12.62 10.29
N VAL A 28 8.32 -12.36 11.46
CA VAL A 28 9.15 -11.18 11.69
C VAL A 28 10.60 -11.50 11.32
N ILE A 29 11.28 -10.56 10.66
CA ILE A 29 12.67 -10.68 10.19
C ILE A 29 13.47 -9.49 10.75
N PRO A 30 14.53 -9.73 11.56
CA PRO A 30 15.30 -8.66 12.20
C PRO A 30 16.22 -8.01 11.20
N ALA A 31 15.71 -7.01 10.49
CA ALA A 31 16.44 -6.29 9.47
C ALA A 31 15.92 -4.85 9.34
N ALA A 32 16.83 -3.88 9.43
CA ALA A 32 16.59 -2.54 8.91
C ALA A 32 16.73 -2.59 7.39
N LEU A 33 15.66 -2.24 6.67
CA LEU A 33 15.71 -2.13 5.22
C LEU A 33 16.21 -0.73 4.81
N GLY A 34 17.01 -0.66 3.75
CA GLY A 34 17.50 0.61 3.22
C GLY A 34 17.99 0.49 1.77
N GLN A 35 18.63 1.54 1.29
CA GLN A 35 19.10 1.64 -0.11
C GLN A 35 20.27 0.70 -0.41
N SER A 36 21.16 0.49 0.56
CA SER A 36 22.41 -0.27 0.40
C SER A 36 22.56 -1.39 1.44
N GLU A 37 23.37 -2.40 1.10
CA GLU A 37 23.75 -3.48 2.02
C GLU A 37 24.91 -3.07 2.92
N GLN A 38 24.87 -3.47 4.19
CA GLN A 38 25.93 -3.28 5.19
C GLN A 38 26.31 -1.81 5.39
N GLU A 39 25.40 -0.88 5.07
CA GLU A 39 25.58 0.53 5.35
C GLU A 39 25.18 0.82 6.80
N THR A 40 26.09 1.38 7.58
CA THR A 40 25.78 1.84 8.94
C THR A 40 25.05 3.17 8.84
N ARG A 41 23.82 3.22 9.37
CA ARG A 41 22.98 4.42 9.39
C ARG A 41 22.62 4.79 10.82
N GLN A 42 22.56 6.11 11.05
CA GLN A 42 22.08 6.67 12.31
C GLN A 42 20.55 6.71 12.30
N PHE A 43 19.96 6.35 13.43
CA PHE A 43 18.53 6.41 13.67
C PHE A 43 18.25 7.29 14.88
N ASN A 44 17.44 8.30 14.66
CA ASN A 44 17.16 9.34 15.61
C ASN A 44 15.93 8.93 16.43
N ILE A 45 16.12 8.74 17.73
CA ILE A 45 15.04 8.47 18.67
C ILE A 45 14.60 9.79 19.27
N TYR A 46 13.32 10.11 19.13
CA TYR A 46 12.69 11.29 19.68
C TYR A 46 11.82 10.93 20.90
N GLU A 47 11.48 11.93 21.71
CA GLU A 47 10.58 11.73 22.86
C GLU A 47 9.22 11.16 22.43
N LYS A 48 8.74 11.58 21.26
CA LYS A 48 7.56 11.03 20.62
C LYS A 48 8.00 9.96 19.61
N GLY A 49 7.77 8.68 19.96
CA GLY A 49 8.31 7.54 19.20
C GLY A 49 7.80 7.40 17.77
N ASP A 50 6.62 7.96 17.46
CA ASP A 50 6.08 8.04 16.09
C ASP A 50 6.85 9.01 15.17
N LEU A 51 7.85 9.73 15.71
CA LEU A 51 8.74 10.60 14.94
C LEU A 51 10.12 9.98 14.71
N ASN A 52 10.38 8.77 15.23
CA ASN A 52 11.67 8.10 15.08
C ASN A 52 11.97 7.86 13.60
N SER A 53 13.17 8.22 13.15
CA SER A 53 13.52 8.14 11.73
C SER A 53 15.02 8.09 11.48
N LEU A 54 15.39 7.54 10.33
CA LEU A 54 16.73 7.69 9.75
C LEU A 54 17.08 9.14 9.45
N PHE A 55 16.07 9.97 9.23
CA PHE A 55 16.23 11.38 8.94
C PHE A 55 16.02 12.21 10.20
N LYS A 56 16.72 13.34 10.30
CA LYS A 56 16.53 14.28 11.40
C LYS A 56 15.28 15.09 11.17
N LEU A 57 14.47 15.30 12.20
CA LEU A 57 13.36 16.25 12.17
C LEU A 57 13.83 17.63 11.70
N ASP A 58 12.97 18.29 10.94
CA ASP A 58 13.15 19.67 10.55
C ASP A 58 12.08 20.53 11.23
N SER A 59 12.42 21.07 12.40
CA SER A 59 11.56 22.03 13.13
C SER A 59 11.22 23.27 12.31
N GLY A 60 11.98 23.58 11.26
CA GLY A 60 11.69 24.69 10.34
C GLY A 60 10.75 24.33 9.20
N ALA A 61 10.49 23.05 8.94
CA ALA A 61 9.86 22.63 7.68
C ALA A 61 8.33 22.76 7.66
N THR A 62 7.66 22.61 8.81
CA THR A 62 6.19 22.78 8.90
C THR A 62 5.77 23.50 10.18
N GLU A 63 4.65 24.21 10.12
CA GLU A 63 4.08 24.90 11.28
C GLU A 63 3.68 23.94 12.42
N ARG A 64 3.23 22.74 12.06
CA ARG A 64 2.83 21.67 13.01
C ARG A 64 3.96 21.25 13.94
N TYR A 65 5.20 21.25 13.45
CA TYR A 65 6.37 20.81 14.21
C TYR A 65 7.32 21.97 14.56
N ARG A 66 6.91 23.24 14.38
CA ARG A 66 7.75 24.40 14.72
C ARG A 66 8.11 24.48 16.20
N HIS A 67 7.29 23.87 17.04
CA HIS A 67 7.48 23.80 18.49
C HIS A 67 7.94 22.42 18.95
N ALA A 68 8.10 21.46 18.02
CA ALA A 68 8.66 20.16 18.34
C ALA A 68 10.15 20.31 18.65
N ASN A 69 10.61 19.57 19.67
CA ASN A 69 12.04 19.45 19.91
C ASN A 69 12.64 18.55 18.81
N ASP A 70 13.43 19.15 17.92
CA ASP A 70 14.11 18.43 16.82
C ASP A 70 15.44 17.79 17.26
N THR A 71 15.77 17.89 18.55
CA THR A 71 16.90 17.20 19.14
C THR A 71 16.49 15.79 19.54
N PRO A 72 17.12 14.73 18.98
CA PRO A 72 16.89 13.36 19.40
C PRO A 72 17.26 13.19 20.88
N VAL A 73 16.46 12.40 21.61
CA VAL A 73 16.80 11.98 22.98
C VAL A 73 17.91 10.91 22.97
N GLU A 74 18.00 10.16 21.88
CA GLU A 74 19.03 9.15 21.65
C GLU A 74 19.30 9.01 20.14
N VAL A 75 20.52 8.62 19.79
CA VAL A 75 20.89 8.24 18.42
C VAL A 75 21.50 6.86 18.48
N ILE A 76 20.86 5.90 17.81
CA ILE A 76 21.37 4.54 17.68
C ILE A 76 21.88 4.30 16.26
N GLU A 77 22.68 3.25 16.08
CA GLU A 77 23.19 2.86 14.78
C GLU A 77 22.73 1.45 14.44
N PHE A 78 22.35 1.24 13.18
CA PHE A 78 22.10 -0.08 12.64
C PHE A 78 22.71 -0.25 11.26
N GLN A 79 23.01 -1.49 10.90
CA GLN A 79 23.38 -1.85 9.54
C GLN A 79 22.12 -2.12 8.72
N THR A 80 21.99 -1.46 7.59
CA THR A 80 20.89 -1.70 6.67
C THR A 80 21.17 -2.88 5.74
N SER A 81 20.11 -3.51 5.27
CA SER A 81 20.13 -4.46 4.15
C SER A 81 19.14 -4.01 3.09
N THR A 82 19.41 -4.34 1.83
CA THR A 82 18.43 -4.06 0.78
C THR A 82 17.27 -5.04 0.86
N MET A 83 16.05 -4.58 0.50
CA MET A 83 14.90 -5.48 0.37
C MET A 83 15.22 -6.64 -0.57
N GLN A 84 15.96 -6.39 -1.64
CA GLN A 84 16.41 -7.42 -2.58
C GLN A 84 17.25 -8.51 -1.91
N ALA A 85 18.25 -8.13 -1.12
CA ALA A 85 19.14 -9.06 -0.44
C ALA A 85 18.40 -9.89 0.61
N VAL A 86 17.54 -9.25 1.39
CA VAL A 86 16.74 -9.93 2.42
C VAL A 86 15.77 -10.90 1.78
N CYS A 87 15.03 -10.50 0.73
CA CYS A 87 14.15 -11.41 0.00
C CYS A 87 14.92 -12.60 -0.58
N LYS A 88 16.12 -12.39 -1.12
CA LYS A 88 16.96 -13.50 -1.61
C LYS A 88 17.39 -14.43 -0.48
N LYS A 89 17.86 -13.89 0.65
CA LYS A 89 18.34 -14.65 1.81
C LYS A 89 17.25 -15.55 2.40
N TYR A 90 16.02 -15.05 2.48
CA TYR A 90 14.88 -15.76 3.07
C TYR A 90 13.97 -16.44 2.04
N ASN A 91 14.35 -16.46 0.75
CA ASN A 91 13.57 -17.01 -0.35
C ASN A 91 12.14 -16.45 -0.42
N LEU A 92 12.02 -15.11 -0.33
CA LEU A 92 10.77 -14.38 -0.35
C LEU A 92 10.50 -13.83 -1.75
N SER A 93 9.24 -13.86 -2.16
CA SER A 93 8.75 -13.20 -3.37
C SER A 93 7.48 -12.43 -3.02
N PRO A 94 7.61 -11.23 -2.42
CA PRO A 94 6.45 -10.42 -2.05
C PRO A 94 5.69 -9.95 -3.30
N ASP A 95 4.38 -9.84 -3.14
CA ASP A 95 3.45 -9.24 -4.11
C ASP A 95 3.02 -7.83 -3.69
N TYR A 96 3.10 -7.51 -2.41
CA TYR A 96 2.62 -6.25 -1.84
C TYR A 96 3.63 -5.70 -0.86
N LEU A 97 3.73 -4.37 -0.78
CA LEU A 97 4.51 -3.66 0.22
C LEU A 97 3.59 -2.78 1.07
N LEU A 98 3.76 -2.86 2.38
CA LEU A 98 3.21 -1.91 3.34
C LEU A 98 4.41 -1.24 4.01
N LEU A 99 4.51 0.08 3.92
CA LEU A 99 5.65 0.84 4.41
C LEU A 99 5.15 1.97 5.29
N ASP A 100 5.58 1.96 6.55
CA ASP A 100 5.40 3.04 7.51
C ASP A 100 6.75 3.17 8.24
N VAL A 101 7.68 3.90 7.62
CA VAL A 101 9.08 3.97 8.06
C VAL A 101 9.55 5.42 8.21
N GLN A 102 8.58 6.34 8.34
CA GLN A 102 8.77 7.74 8.68
C GLN A 102 9.85 8.43 7.82
N GLY A 103 9.73 8.32 6.50
CA GLY A 103 10.54 9.06 5.52
C GLY A 103 11.53 8.22 4.71
N ALA A 104 11.80 6.97 5.12
CA ALA A 104 12.73 6.06 4.43
C ALA A 104 12.08 5.22 3.32
N GLU A 105 10.82 5.49 2.95
CA GLU A 105 10.04 4.69 2.01
C GLU A 105 10.77 4.57 0.67
N MET A 106 11.28 5.68 0.13
CA MET A 106 11.98 5.68 -1.16
C MET A 106 13.31 4.92 -1.10
N GLU A 107 14.10 5.06 -0.03
CA GLU A 107 15.37 4.33 0.13
C GLU A 107 15.15 2.81 0.14
N ILE A 108 14.13 2.35 0.88
CA ILE A 108 13.75 0.93 0.92
C ILE A 108 13.32 0.44 -0.47
N MET A 109 12.50 1.24 -1.15
CA MET A 109 12.04 0.94 -2.51
C MET A 109 13.19 0.88 -3.53
N GLU A 110 14.19 1.75 -3.41
CA GLU A 110 15.39 1.73 -4.25
C GLU A 110 16.24 0.48 -4.01
N GLY A 111 16.44 0.09 -2.74
CA GLY A 111 17.08 -1.19 -2.39
C GLY A 111 16.29 -2.41 -2.92
N GLY A 112 15.02 -2.24 -3.26
CA GLY A 112 14.14 -3.26 -3.81
C GLY A 112 13.76 -3.11 -5.28
N ARG A 113 14.46 -2.26 -6.04
CA ARG A 113 14.01 -1.83 -7.38
C ARG A 113 13.69 -2.96 -8.35
N SER A 114 14.43 -4.08 -8.32
CA SER A 114 14.17 -5.22 -9.20
C SER A 114 12.91 -6.01 -8.81
N LEU A 115 12.54 -6.04 -7.52
CA LEU A 115 11.27 -6.61 -7.06
C LEU A 115 10.10 -5.73 -7.49
N LEU A 116 10.24 -4.39 -7.39
CA LEU A 116 9.23 -3.43 -7.87
C LEU A 116 8.92 -3.60 -9.36
N LYS A 117 9.93 -3.91 -10.17
CA LYS A 117 9.77 -4.13 -11.62
C LYS A 117 9.20 -5.49 -12.00
N SER A 118 9.25 -6.48 -11.11
CA SER A 118 9.01 -7.88 -11.48
C SER A 118 7.86 -8.56 -10.73
N SER A 119 7.71 -8.32 -9.42
CA SER A 119 6.77 -9.07 -8.58
C SER A 119 5.76 -8.19 -7.85
N ILE A 120 6.16 -6.99 -7.40
CA ILE A 120 5.28 -6.14 -6.59
C ILE A 120 4.13 -5.62 -7.45
N VAL A 121 2.90 -5.88 -7.01
CA VAL A 121 1.64 -5.48 -7.63
C VAL A 121 1.02 -4.29 -6.92
N GLY A 122 1.13 -4.21 -5.59
CA GLY A 122 0.52 -3.14 -4.80
C GLY A 122 1.44 -2.60 -3.73
N ILE A 123 1.34 -1.30 -3.46
CA ILE A 123 2.09 -0.62 -2.41
C ILE A 123 1.12 0.25 -1.63
N ARG A 124 1.19 0.18 -0.31
CA ARG A 124 0.68 1.21 0.59
C ARG A 124 1.85 1.81 1.33
N CYS A 125 1.95 3.13 1.33
CA CYS A 125 3.02 3.83 2.02
C CYS A 125 2.56 5.19 2.51
N GLU A 126 3.16 5.67 3.59
CA GLU A 126 3.02 7.07 4.00
C GLU A 126 3.78 7.96 3.01
N VAL A 127 3.18 9.10 2.65
CA VAL A 127 3.78 10.12 1.80
C VAL A 127 3.73 11.47 2.47
N ASN A 128 4.84 12.19 2.41
CA ASN A 128 4.98 13.53 2.96
C ASN A 128 4.72 14.59 1.87
N VAL A 129 3.63 15.33 2.01
CA VAL A 129 3.24 16.44 1.12
C VAL A 129 3.97 17.72 1.50
N ALA A 130 4.23 17.90 2.80
CA ALA A 130 5.11 18.92 3.33
C ALA A 130 6.32 18.25 4.00
N PRO A 131 7.53 18.82 3.95
CA PRO A 131 8.69 18.17 4.53
C PRO A 131 8.54 18.07 6.05
N LEU A 132 8.79 16.89 6.61
CA LEU A 132 8.86 16.66 8.06
C LEU A 132 10.31 16.45 8.52
N TYR A 133 11.08 15.76 7.70
CA TYR A 133 12.46 15.42 7.97
C TYR A 133 13.41 16.08 6.97
N ARG A 134 14.64 16.33 7.41
CA ARG A 134 15.72 16.83 6.56
C ARG A 134 16.08 15.76 5.54
N ALA A 135 16.02 16.13 4.26
CA ALA A 135 16.36 15.28 3.12
C ALA A 135 15.48 14.02 2.93
N SER A 136 14.28 13.97 3.54
CA SER A 136 13.29 12.96 3.15
C SER A 136 12.68 13.31 1.79
N PRO A 137 12.42 12.33 0.91
CA PRO A 137 11.72 12.55 -0.35
C PRO A 137 10.33 13.14 -0.14
N SER A 138 9.93 14.01 -1.05
CA SER A 138 8.55 14.51 -1.13
C SER A 138 7.62 13.49 -1.79
N PHE A 139 6.31 13.68 -1.58
CA PHE A 139 5.26 12.95 -2.29
C PHE A 139 5.45 12.97 -3.81
N TYR A 140 5.89 14.11 -4.37
CA TYR A 140 6.09 14.25 -5.82
C TYR A 140 7.26 13.41 -6.33
N GLU A 141 8.38 13.39 -5.60
CA GLU A 141 9.55 12.59 -5.94
C GLU A 141 9.25 11.10 -5.85
N LEU A 142 8.60 10.66 -4.76
CA LEU A 142 8.20 9.27 -4.60
C LEU A 142 7.18 8.85 -5.67
N GLY A 143 6.19 9.72 -5.94
CA GLY A 143 5.18 9.48 -6.96
C GLY A 143 5.79 9.33 -8.35
N GLN A 144 6.72 10.21 -8.73
CA GLN A 144 7.43 10.12 -10.01
C GLN A 144 8.27 8.84 -10.10
N TYR A 145 9.00 8.50 -9.03
CA TYR A 145 9.80 7.27 -8.99
C TYR A 145 8.95 6.02 -9.20
N LEU A 146 7.77 5.95 -8.57
CA LEU A 146 6.83 4.84 -8.73
C LEU A 146 6.18 4.83 -10.13
N ASP A 147 5.83 5.99 -10.69
CA ASP A 147 5.30 6.11 -12.05
C ASP A 147 6.30 5.60 -13.10
N ASP A 148 7.58 5.97 -12.96
CA ASP A 148 8.68 5.48 -13.82
C ASP A 148 8.84 3.95 -13.78
N LEU A 149 8.42 3.33 -12.68
CA LEU A 149 8.40 1.87 -12.50
C LEU A 149 7.08 1.21 -12.95
N GLY A 150 6.13 2.01 -13.45
CA GLY A 150 4.84 1.56 -13.98
C GLY A 150 3.74 1.36 -12.93
N PHE A 151 3.94 1.88 -11.72
CA PHE A 151 2.88 1.99 -10.73
C PHE A 151 2.02 3.22 -11.04
N SER A 152 0.74 3.17 -10.66
CA SER A 152 -0.10 4.37 -10.68
C SER A 152 -0.72 4.58 -9.31
N LEU A 153 -0.79 5.84 -8.87
CA LEU A 153 -1.54 6.23 -7.69
C LEU A 153 -3.03 5.90 -7.91
N ARG A 154 -3.60 5.10 -7.02
CA ARG A 154 -5.01 4.69 -7.06
C ARG A 154 -5.83 5.33 -5.97
N ARG A 155 -5.20 5.60 -4.84
CA ARG A 155 -5.85 6.31 -3.76
C ARG A 155 -4.84 7.08 -2.93
N LEU A 156 -5.27 8.27 -2.54
CA LEU A 156 -4.67 9.05 -1.48
C LEU A 156 -5.72 9.12 -0.39
N GLU A 157 -5.42 8.59 0.80
CA GLU A 157 -6.29 8.74 1.96
C GLU A 157 -6.43 10.22 2.33
N THR A 158 -7.44 10.53 3.13
CA THR A 158 -7.64 11.91 3.60
C THR A 158 -6.38 12.38 4.32
N PRO A 159 -5.67 13.41 3.81
CA PRO A 159 -4.41 13.81 4.39
C PRO A 159 -4.58 14.32 5.83
N GLY A 160 -3.57 14.07 6.65
CA GLY A 160 -3.38 14.79 7.89
C GLY A 160 -3.20 16.28 7.59
N LYS A 161 -3.97 17.14 8.26
CA LYS A 161 -3.87 18.60 8.10
C LYS A 161 -3.04 19.23 9.21
N GLY A 162 -2.40 20.36 8.90
CA GLY A 162 -1.82 21.23 9.93
C GLY A 162 -2.88 21.76 10.89
N GLU A 163 -2.49 21.99 12.15
CA GLU A 163 -3.38 22.47 13.20
C GLU A 163 -3.87 23.91 12.94
N LEU A 164 -3.02 24.74 12.33
CA LEU A 164 -3.29 26.13 12.00
C LEU A 164 -3.20 26.36 10.49
N GLY A 165 -4.10 27.18 9.94
CA GLY A 165 -4.09 27.62 8.56
C GLY A 165 -4.40 29.11 8.53
N PHE A 166 -3.37 29.95 8.66
CA PHE A 166 -3.55 31.39 8.51
C PHE A 166 -3.59 31.74 7.02
N SER A 167 -4.78 32.08 6.53
CA SER A 167 -4.88 32.82 5.26
C SER A 167 -4.52 34.28 5.53
N MET A 168 -3.46 34.81 4.89
CA MET A 168 -3.02 36.21 5.07
C MET A 168 -3.96 37.25 4.42
N ASP A 169 -5.08 36.84 3.84
CA ASP A 169 -6.02 37.73 3.15
C ASP A 169 -7.01 38.44 4.09
N GLY A 170 -7.00 38.13 5.39
CA GLY A 170 -7.72 38.87 6.44
C GLY A 170 -9.24 38.90 6.26
N GLY A 171 -9.79 38.03 5.42
CA GLY A 171 -11.24 37.90 5.18
C GLY A 171 -11.91 36.99 6.21
N PRO A 172 -13.26 36.94 6.26
CA PRO A 172 -14.03 36.10 7.19
C PRO A 172 -13.82 34.57 7.02
N PHE A 173 -12.87 34.13 6.19
CA PHE A 173 -12.45 32.75 5.96
C PHE A 173 -11.05 32.44 6.52
N SER A 174 -10.41 33.39 7.22
CA SER A 174 -8.98 33.33 7.58
C SER A 174 -8.65 32.62 8.89
N ASP A 175 -9.64 32.08 9.60
CA ASP A 175 -9.44 31.48 10.93
C ASP A 175 -10.36 30.26 11.09
N VAL A 176 -10.09 29.22 10.31
CA VAL A 176 -10.80 27.93 10.41
C VAL A 176 -9.86 26.91 11.01
N GLU A 177 -10.17 26.46 12.22
CA GLU A 177 -9.46 25.38 12.90
C GLU A 177 -9.27 24.19 11.93
N LYS A 178 -8.04 23.69 11.77
CA LYS A 178 -7.69 22.60 10.83
C LYS A 178 -7.83 22.93 9.33
N ALA A 179 -7.77 24.19 8.93
CA ALA A 179 -7.63 24.59 7.51
C ALA A 179 -6.17 24.64 7.02
N GLY A 180 -5.22 24.15 7.81
CA GLY A 180 -3.83 24.02 7.38
C GLY A 180 -3.67 23.14 6.13
N PRO A 181 -2.60 23.34 5.36
CA PRO A 181 -2.31 22.50 4.19
C PRO A 181 -2.14 21.02 4.58
N PRO A 182 -2.32 20.09 3.62
CA PRO A 182 -2.01 18.68 3.84
C PRO A 182 -0.51 18.51 4.15
N ILE A 183 -0.19 17.65 5.11
CA ILE A 183 1.20 17.42 5.55
C ILE A 183 1.66 16.02 5.16
N TRP A 184 0.81 15.01 5.39
CA TRP A 184 1.10 13.62 5.08
C TRP A 184 -0.19 12.88 4.71
N ALA A 185 -0.08 11.74 4.06
CA ALA A 185 -1.20 10.85 3.79
C ALA A 185 -0.71 9.41 3.56
N ASP A 186 -1.60 8.45 3.77
CA ASP A 186 -1.44 7.11 3.19
C ASP A 186 -1.72 7.16 1.68
N ALA A 187 -0.81 6.64 0.87
CA ALA A 187 -0.96 6.52 -0.57
C ALA A 187 -0.91 5.07 -1.01
N ILE A 188 -1.80 4.71 -1.94
CA ILE A 188 -1.93 3.37 -2.50
C ILE A 188 -1.61 3.40 -3.99
N PHE A 189 -0.62 2.61 -4.37
CA PHE A 189 -0.14 2.48 -5.75
C PHE A 189 -0.33 1.05 -6.25
N ILE A 190 -0.68 0.91 -7.53
CA ILE A 190 -0.88 -0.39 -8.18
C ILE A 190 -0.13 -0.46 -9.50
N ASN A 191 0.55 -1.59 -9.73
CA ASN A 191 1.15 -1.97 -11.00
C ASN A 191 0.39 -3.16 -11.63
N ARG A 192 -0.63 -2.84 -12.44
CA ARG A 192 -1.44 -3.86 -13.12
C ARG A 192 -0.64 -4.71 -14.11
N LYS A 193 0.44 -4.17 -14.70
CA LYS A 193 1.28 -4.92 -15.65
C LYS A 193 1.97 -6.09 -14.95
N ASN A 194 2.47 -5.89 -13.73
CA ASN A 194 3.09 -6.97 -12.96
C ASN A 194 2.08 -8.07 -12.64
N LEU A 195 0.86 -7.70 -12.23
CA LEU A 195 -0.23 -8.66 -12.02
C LEU A 195 -0.54 -9.45 -13.29
N LEU A 196 -0.79 -8.78 -14.42
CA LEU A 196 -1.15 -9.45 -15.67
C LEU A 196 -0.03 -10.38 -16.16
N LYS A 197 1.25 -9.98 -16.03
CA LYS A 197 2.39 -10.87 -16.31
C LYS A 197 2.37 -12.12 -15.43
N LYS A 198 2.09 -11.96 -14.13
CA LYS A 198 1.99 -13.08 -13.19
C LYS A 198 0.83 -14.02 -13.56
N LEU A 199 -0.33 -13.46 -13.91
CA LEU A 199 -1.50 -14.25 -14.32
C LEU A 199 -1.30 -14.98 -15.65
N ALA A 200 -0.47 -14.43 -16.55
CA ALA A 200 -0.14 -15.06 -17.82
C ALA A 200 0.95 -16.15 -17.72
N ALA A 201 1.84 -16.04 -16.74
CA ALA A 201 2.97 -16.96 -16.59
C ALA A 201 2.58 -18.29 -15.93
N ASP A 202 1.51 -18.34 -15.13
CA ASP A 202 1.22 -19.46 -14.24
C ASP A 202 -0.28 -19.79 -14.19
N LYS A 203 -0.64 -21.03 -14.59
CA LYS A 203 -2.04 -21.51 -14.52
C LYS A 203 -2.55 -21.71 -13.09
N THR A 204 -1.70 -21.58 -12.09
CA THR A 204 -2.05 -21.64 -10.67
C THR A 204 -2.16 -20.26 -10.02
N SER A 205 -2.15 -19.17 -10.80
CA SER A 205 -2.15 -17.80 -10.31
C SER A 205 -3.49 -17.28 -9.78
N LEU A 206 -4.56 -18.09 -9.74
CA LEU A 206 -5.86 -17.67 -9.20
C LEU A 206 -5.77 -17.07 -7.79
N PRO A 207 -4.97 -17.60 -6.83
CA PRO A 207 -4.75 -16.96 -5.54
C PRO A 207 -4.14 -15.56 -5.63
N SER A 208 -3.34 -15.27 -6.67
CA SER A 208 -2.80 -13.92 -6.90
C SER A 208 -3.89 -12.94 -7.31
N LEU A 209 -4.86 -13.38 -8.13
CA LEU A 209 -6.03 -12.56 -8.48
C LEU A 209 -6.92 -12.29 -7.25
N ILE A 210 -7.22 -13.33 -6.46
CA ILE A 210 -8.00 -13.18 -5.22
C ILE A 210 -7.28 -12.27 -4.21
N SER A 211 -5.95 -12.39 -4.11
CA SER A 211 -5.13 -11.52 -3.27
C SER A 211 -5.19 -10.07 -3.73
N PHE A 212 -5.15 -9.83 -5.04
CA PHE A 212 -5.27 -8.50 -5.60
C PHE A 212 -6.64 -7.87 -5.32
N PHE A 213 -7.70 -8.66 -5.42
CA PHE A 213 -9.04 -8.22 -5.07
C PHE A 213 -9.15 -7.84 -3.59
N SER A 214 -8.62 -8.68 -2.70
CA SER A 214 -8.56 -8.39 -1.26
C SER A 214 -7.79 -7.10 -0.99
N PHE A 215 -6.61 -6.92 -1.61
CA PHE A 215 -5.84 -5.68 -1.49
C PHE A 215 -6.65 -4.46 -1.94
N CYS A 216 -7.34 -4.55 -3.08
CA CYS A 216 -8.13 -3.43 -3.60
C CYS A 216 -9.30 -3.05 -2.69
N ILE A 217 -10.05 -4.03 -2.17
CA ILE A 217 -11.20 -3.78 -1.27
C ILE A 217 -10.72 -3.14 0.03
N ASN A 218 -9.72 -3.73 0.68
CA ASN A 218 -9.23 -3.25 1.97
C ASN A 218 -8.57 -1.87 1.89
N ASN A 219 -8.23 -1.42 0.68
CA ASN A 219 -7.70 -0.08 0.43
C ASN A 219 -8.70 0.84 -0.30
N ASN A 220 -9.99 0.49 -0.36
CA ASN A 220 -11.06 1.17 -1.12
C ASN A 220 -10.66 1.62 -2.54
N CYS A 221 -9.90 0.78 -3.26
CA CYS A 221 -9.62 0.91 -4.68
C CYS A 221 -10.21 -0.26 -5.49
N ALA A 222 -11.40 -0.74 -5.08
CA ALA A 222 -12.12 -1.85 -5.73
C ALA A 222 -12.37 -1.64 -7.24
N PHE A 223 -12.35 -0.40 -7.72
CA PHE A 223 -12.43 -0.11 -9.15
C PHE A 223 -11.28 -0.73 -9.95
N ASP A 224 -10.06 -0.81 -9.41
CA ASP A 224 -8.93 -1.47 -10.07
C ASP A 224 -9.11 -3.00 -10.15
N ALA A 225 -9.76 -3.60 -9.16
CA ALA A 225 -10.16 -5.01 -9.21
C ALA A 225 -11.15 -5.28 -10.36
N PHE A 226 -12.05 -4.33 -10.68
CA PHE A 226 -12.94 -4.48 -11.83
C PHE A 226 -12.20 -4.31 -13.16
N ASN A 227 -11.29 -3.33 -13.24
CA ASN A 227 -10.53 -3.10 -14.47
C ASN A 227 -9.65 -4.30 -14.83
N VAL A 228 -9.08 -5.01 -13.85
CA VAL A 228 -8.26 -6.18 -14.18
C VAL A 228 -9.09 -7.33 -14.77
N ILE A 229 -10.36 -7.49 -14.36
CA ILE A 229 -11.25 -8.49 -14.96
C ILE A 229 -11.46 -8.18 -16.45
N GLU A 230 -11.67 -6.91 -16.80
CA GLU A 230 -11.77 -6.48 -18.19
C GLU A 230 -10.46 -6.73 -18.96
N ASP A 231 -9.30 -6.44 -18.34
CA ASP A 231 -7.99 -6.70 -18.93
C ASP A 231 -7.78 -8.21 -19.20
N ILE A 232 -8.18 -9.08 -18.26
CA ILE A 232 -8.14 -10.55 -18.40
C ILE A 232 -9.04 -11.03 -19.55
N GLN A 233 -10.28 -10.52 -19.62
CA GLN A 233 -11.23 -10.89 -20.67
C GLN A 233 -10.74 -10.46 -22.06
N LYS A 234 -10.15 -9.27 -22.19
CA LYS A 234 -9.58 -8.79 -23.45
C LYS A 234 -8.35 -9.57 -23.90
N ALA A 235 -7.55 -10.03 -22.94
CA ALA A 235 -6.36 -10.82 -23.21
C ALA A 235 -6.66 -12.28 -23.57
N ASP A 236 -7.92 -12.72 -23.46
CA ASP A 236 -8.35 -14.12 -23.61
C ASP A 236 -7.51 -15.10 -22.76
N ASN A 237 -7.03 -14.61 -21.60
CA ASN A 237 -6.15 -15.36 -20.72
C ASN A 237 -6.93 -15.83 -19.49
N THR A 238 -7.68 -16.92 -19.64
CA THR A 238 -8.56 -17.44 -18.56
C THR A 238 -8.13 -18.79 -18.01
N ASP A 239 -7.03 -19.36 -18.52
CA ASP A 239 -6.57 -20.70 -18.14
C ASP A 239 -6.33 -20.84 -16.63
N PHE A 240 -5.81 -19.79 -16.00
CA PHE A 240 -5.52 -19.78 -14.57
C PHE A 240 -6.77 -19.84 -13.68
N LEU A 241 -7.95 -19.48 -14.22
CA LEU A 241 -9.22 -19.57 -13.49
C LEU A 241 -9.58 -21.02 -13.15
N ASN A 242 -8.97 -22.00 -13.81
CA ASN A 242 -9.13 -23.41 -13.51
C ASN A 242 -8.32 -23.87 -12.29
N GLY A 243 -7.34 -23.08 -11.83
CA GLY A 243 -6.52 -23.37 -10.67
C GLY A 243 -7.30 -23.48 -9.34
N PRO A 244 -6.68 -24.04 -8.28
CA PRO A 244 -7.32 -24.16 -6.98
C PRO A 244 -7.60 -22.78 -6.37
N LEU A 245 -8.71 -22.67 -5.63
CA LEU A 245 -9.01 -21.48 -4.83
C LEU A 245 -8.24 -21.54 -3.52
N PRO A 246 -7.71 -20.40 -3.02
CA PRO A 246 -7.12 -20.36 -1.70
C PRO A 246 -8.19 -20.49 -0.61
N SER A 247 -7.80 -20.97 0.57
CA SER A 247 -8.66 -20.93 1.76
C SER A 247 -9.10 -19.48 2.04
N GLY A 248 -10.38 -19.29 2.40
CA GLY A 248 -10.99 -17.98 2.62
C GLY A 248 -11.35 -17.21 1.35
N ALA A 249 -11.24 -17.80 0.15
CA ALA A 249 -11.64 -17.11 -1.09
C ALA A 249 -13.13 -16.74 -1.13
N GLU A 250 -14.00 -17.56 -0.53
CA GLU A 250 -15.46 -17.33 -0.52
C GLU A 250 -15.80 -16.01 0.16
N SER A 251 -15.27 -15.73 1.35
CA SER A 251 -15.54 -14.48 2.07
C SER A 251 -15.01 -13.24 1.32
N VAL A 252 -13.87 -13.36 0.64
CA VAL A 252 -13.35 -12.27 -0.22
C VAL A 252 -14.28 -12.02 -1.39
N LEU A 253 -14.75 -13.08 -2.06
CA LEU A 253 -15.68 -12.97 -3.19
C LEU A 253 -17.05 -12.42 -2.76
N GLU A 254 -17.57 -12.84 -1.61
CA GLU A 254 -18.80 -12.30 -1.01
C GLU A 254 -18.66 -10.82 -0.68
N ALA A 255 -17.54 -10.41 -0.06
CA ALA A 255 -17.27 -9.00 0.23
C ALA A 255 -17.21 -8.15 -1.06
N MET A 256 -16.61 -8.67 -2.14
CA MET A 256 -16.63 -8.00 -3.44
C MET A 256 -18.04 -7.86 -4.01
N MET A 257 -18.83 -8.94 -3.95
CA MET A 257 -20.20 -8.94 -4.44
C MET A 257 -21.08 -7.96 -3.65
N SER A 258 -20.96 -7.95 -2.32
CA SER A 258 -21.66 -6.99 -1.46
C SER A 258 -21.23 -5.54 -1.76
N HIS A 259 -19.94 -5.29 -1.99
CA HIS A 259 -19.47 -3.97 -2.38
C HIS A 259 -20.03 -3.53 -3.74
N LEU A 260 -20.10 -4.45 -4.71
CA LEU A 260 -20.76 -4.23 -5.99
C LEU A 260 -22.24 -3.89 -5.82
N GLU A 261 -22.96 -4.53 -4.90
CA GLU A 261 -24.38 -4.25 -4.62
C GLU A 261 -24.60 -2.92 -3.90
N MET A 262 -23.73 -2.55 -2.95
CA MET A 262 -23.80 -1.23 -2.28
C MET A 262 -23.66 -0.07 -3.27
N LEU A 263 -22.81 -0.22 -4.28
CA LEU A 263 -22.65 0.74 -5.37
C LEU A 263 -23.92 0.84 -6.27
N ASP A 264 -24.85 -0.11 -6.20
CA ASP A 264 -26.18 -0.03 -6.83
C ASP A 264 -27.15 0.81 -6.02
N GLY A 265 -27.16 0.58 -4.70
CA GLY A 265 -28.10 1.19 -3.77
C GLY A 265 -27.79 2.66 -3.50
N GLN A 266 -26.51 3.04 -3.54
CA GLN A 266 -26.14 4.44 -3.65
C GLN A 266 -26.47 4.91 -5.05
N GLN A 267 -27.64 5.53 -5.18
CA GLN A 267 -28.15 6.18 -6.38
C GLN A 267 -27.03 7.00 -7.06
N PHE A 268 -26.26 6.38 -7.97
CA PHE A 268 -25.50 7.09 -8.99
C PHE A 268 -26.58 7.72 -9.88
N GLN A 269 -27.12 8.85 -9.42
CA GLN A 269 -28.19 9.57 -10.09
C GLN A 269 -27.66 10.04 -11.44
N LYS A 270 -27.95 9.23 -12.45
CA LYS A 270 -28.17 9.57 -13.86
C LYS A 270 -27.79 11.00 -14.23
N THR A 271 -26.50 11.29 -14.44
CA THR A 271 -26.10 12.54 -15.11
C THR A 271 -24.89 12.43 -16.04
N HIS A 272 -24.27 11.25 -16.21
CA HIS A 272 -23.10 11.15 -17.07
C HIS A 272 -23.18 10.03 -18.12
N GLN A 273 -22.70 10.34 -19.33
CA GLN A 273 -22.54 9.44 -20.47
C GLN A 273 -21.78 8.14 -20.13
N TYR A 274 -21.04 8.12 -19.01
CA TYR A 274 -20.30 6.97 -18.52
C TYR A 274 -21.12 5.98 -17.68
N ALA A 275 -22.35 6.31 -17.27
CA ALA A 275 -23.16 5.44 -16.42
C ALA A 275 -23.55 4.11 -17.08
N ALA A 276 -23.81 4.12 -18.40
CA ALA A 276 -24.12 2.90 -19.16
C ALA A 276 -22.90 1.97 -19.26
N SER A 277 -21.75 2.51 -19.66
CA SER A 277 -20.48 1.76 -19.69
C SER A 277 -20.10 1.24 -18.30
N TYR A 278 -20.38 1.98 -17.24
CA TYR A 278 -20.10 1.55 -15.87
C TYR A 278 -21.01 0.38 -15.46
N SER A 279 -22.31 0.47 -15.74
CA SER A 279 -23.28 -0.58 -15.45
C SER A 279 -22.95 -1.89 -16.19
N GLU A 280 -22.59 -1.81 -17.47
CA GLU A 280 -22.19 -2.97 -18.27
C GLU A 280 -20.92 -3.65 -17.72
N ARG A 281 -19.87 -2.86 -17.42
CA ARG A 281 -18.63 -3.36 -16.81
C ARG A 281 -18.88 -4.01 -15.47
N ARG A 282 -19.72 -3.39 -14.64
CA ARG A 282 -20.12 -3.91 -13.33
C ARG A 282 -20.84 -5.24 -13.45
N ALA A 283 -21.80 -5.36 -14.37
CA ALA A 283 -22.52 -6.60 -14.61
C ALA A 283 -21.60 -7.72 -15.14
N ALA A 284 -20.62 -7.39 -15.98
CA ALA A 284 -19.60 -8.35 -16.41
C ALA A 284 -18.72 -8.84 -15.26
N CYS A 285 -18.32 -7.94 -14.35
CA CYS A 285 -17.57 -8.29 -13.15
C CYS A 285 -18.40 -9.17 -12.20
N ALA A 286 -19.66 -8.82 -11.96
CA ALA A 286 -20.55 -9.61 -11.11
C ALA A 286 -20.70 -11.04 -11.63
N ARG A 287 -20.90 -11.23 -12.94
CA ARG A 287 -20.94 -12.58 -13.56
C ARG A 287 -19.64 -13.35 -13.37
N PHE A 288 -18.49 -12.67 -13.54
CA PHE A 288 -17.18 -13.29 -13.35
C PHE A 288 -16.98 -13.76 -11.90
N LEU A 289 -17.31 -12.91 -10.93
CA LEU A 289 -17.18 -13.22 -9.50
C LEU A 289 -18.17 -14.31 -9.06
N GLN A 290 -19.39 -14.29 -9.59
CA GLN A 290 -20.37 -15.35 -9.35
C GLN A 290 -19.85 -16.71 -9.83
N GLY A 291 -19.24 -16.77 -11.02
CA GLY A 291 -18.62 -18.00 -11.52
C GLY A 291 -17.48 -18.53 -10.61
N LEU A 292 -16.69 -17.63 -10.01
CA LEU A 292 -15.67 -18.01 -9.03
C LEU A 292 -16.29 -18.46 -7.69
N SER A 293 -17.35 -17.81 -7.24
CA SER A 293 -18.06 -18.17 -6.00
C SER A 293 -18.72 -19.54 -6.13
N GLU A 294 -19.41 -19.83 -7.23
CA GLU A 294 -19.99 -21.16 -7.49
C GLU A 294 -18.91 -22.26 -7.53
N LYS A 295 -17.71 -21.94 -8.00
CA LYS A 295 -16.56 -22.84 -7.96
C LYS A 295 -16.08 -23.08 -6.52
N ALA A 296 -16.06 -22.04 -5.68
CA ALA A 296 -15.68 -22.13 -4.27
C ALA A 296 -16.62 -23.07 -3.51
N SER A 297 -17.92 -22.88 -3.64
CA SER A 297 -18.92 -23.67 -2.91
C SER A 297 -18.99 -25.14 -3.36
N ARG A 298 -18.51 -25.47 -4.57
CA ARG A 298 -18.44 -26.87 -5.07
C ARG A 298 -17.20 -27.64 -4.60
N ASN A 299 -16.14 -26.96 -4.20
CA ASN A 299 -14.88 -27.56 -3.72
C ASN A 299 -14.48 -26.91 -2.38
N PRO A 300 -15.21 -27.16 -1.27
CA PRO A 300 -14.80 -26.69 0.04
C PRO A 300 -13.45 -27.31 0.40
N VAL A 301 -12.46 -26.45 0.69
CA VAL A 301 -11.12 -26.83 1.14
C VAL A 301 -11.18 -27.33 2.57
#